data_AF-A0A098ECF3-F1
#
_entry.id   AF-A0A098ECF3-F1
#
_cell.length_a   1.000
_cell.length_b   1.000
_cell.length_c   1.000
_cell.angle_alpha   90.00
_cell.angle_beta   90.00
_cell.angle_gamma   90.00
#
_symmetry.space_group_name_H-M   'P 1'
#
loop_
_entity.id
_entity.type
_entity.pdbx_description
1 polymer ?
#
loop_
_entity_poly.entity_id
_entity_poly.type
_entity_poly.pdbx_seq_one_letter_code
_entity_poly.pdbx_strand_id
1 'polypeptide(L)'
;MFKRNYVKTKDKAIEVTPFGIAVVDTLEKHCSDIIDENLTRKFEEDMENIQNLKTTSDNVIDEAKKTLVEISDKFKKEEYPIGKALLIGMKSEEYNKRNEEVLFKCQKCGGNMTIRKGPYGNFAGCSNYPKCNNTLRLPAGMLTVKGKCNYCEAAKIIATINKKKVAICPNPLCPSKNMNNKSNNKVVINK
;
A
#
# COMPACT_ATOMS: atom_id res chain seq x y z
N MET A 1 9.56 -10.39 4.74
CA MET A 1 8.77 -9.88 3.59
C MET A 1 7.66 -8.90 3.99
N PHE A 2 6.84 -9.17 5.01
CA PHE A 2 5.72 -8.30 5.44
C PHE A 2 6.06 -6.82 5.73
N LYS A 3 7.10 -6.54 6.54
CA LYS A 3 7.49 -5.16 6.88
C LYS A 3 7.87 -4.30 5.66
N ARG A 4 8.33 -4.93 4.59
CA ARG A 4 8.71 -4.27 3.33
C ARG A 4 7.54 -4.16 2.34
N ASN A 5 6.34 -4.58 2.73
CA ASN A 5 5.12 -4.55 1.91
C ASN A 5 5.21 -5.35 0.59
N TYR A 6 5.99 -6.44 0.54
CA TYR A 6 5.98 -7.37 -0.60
C TYR A 6 4.81 -8.38 -0.52
N VAL A 7 4.37 -8.67 0.70
CA VAL A 7 3.26 -9.58 0.99
C VAL A 7 2.39 -9.02 2.11
N LYS A 8 1.11 -9.32 2.09
CA LYS A 8 0.11 -8.96 3.11
C LYS A 8 -0.66 -10.20 3.55
N THR A 9 -1.32 -10.10 4.71
CA THR A 9 -2.24 -11.14 5.17
C THR A 9 -3.66 -10.74 4.82
N LYS A 10 -4.38 -11.61 4.10
CA LYS A 10 -5.80 -11.46 3.79
C LYS A 10 -6.48 -12.78 4.11
N ASP A 11 -7.53 -12.75 4.93
CA ASP A 11 -8.29 -13.93 5.35
C ASP A 11 -7.40 -15.07 5.93
N LYS A 12 -6.38 -14.70 6.72
CA LYS A 12 -5.35 -15.59 7.29
C LYS A 12 -4.40 -16.25 6.27
N ALA A 13 -4.54 -15.98 4.97
CA ALA A 13 -3.61 -16.40 3.93
C ALA A 13 -2.58 -15.30 3.61
N ILE A 14 -1.42 -15.71 3.08
CA ILE A 14 -0.40 -14.79 2.55
C ILE A 14 -0.79 -14.46 1.10
N GLU A 15 -0.88 -13.17 0.79
CA GLU A 15 -1.16 -12.66 -0.55
C GLU A 15 -0.02 -11.71 -0.96
N VAL A 16 0.44 -11.82 -2.20
CA VAL A 16 1.49 -10.95 -2.75
C VAL A 16 0.88 -9.58 -3.06
N THR A 17 1.61 -8.51 -2.72
CA THR A 17 1.16 -7.16 -3.07
C THR A 17 1.47 -6.85 -4.55
N PRO A 18 0.71 -5.96 -5.20
CA PRO A 18 1.07 -5.40 -6.50
C PRO A 18 2.53 -4.91 -6.59
N PHE A 19 3.04 -4.31 -5.51
CA PHE A 19 4.45 -3.93 -5.44
C PHE A 19 5.39 -5.15 -5.39
N GLY A 20 5.05 -6.18 -4.62
CA GLY A 20 5.81 -7.44 -4.57
C GLY A 20 5.90 -8.12 -5.94
N ILE A 21 4.78 -8.20 -6.67
CA ILE A 21 4.74 -8.72 -8.04
C ILE A 21 5.66 -7.90 -8.93
N ALA A 22 5.53 -6.56 -8.90
CA ALA A 22 6.35 -5.69 -9.72
C ALA A 22 7.86 -5.84 -9.43
N VAL A 23 8.26 -6.10 -8.18
CA VAL A 23 9.66 -6.36 -7.83
C VAL A 23 10.16 -7.64 -8.49
N VAL A 24 9.42 -8.75 -8.36
CA VAL A 24 9.81 -10.04 -8.94
C VAL A 24 9.87 -9.95 -10.47
N ASP A 25 8.79 -9.48 -11.12
CA ASP A 25 8.73 -9.34 -12.58
C ASP A 25 9.87 -8.47 -13.13
N THR A 26 10.23 -7.40 -12.40
CA THR A 26 11.31 -6.50 -12.81
C THR A 26 12.66 -7.18 -12.70
N LEU A 27 12.92 -7.91 -11.61
CA LEU A 27 14.18 -8.63 -11.41
C LEU A 27 14.30 -9.81 -12.37
N GLU A 28 13.24 -10.59 -12.60
CA GLU A 28 13.22 -11.66 -13.62
C GLU A 28 13.59 -11.14 -15.00
N LYS A 29 13.07 -9.97 -15.37
CA LYS A 29 13.28 -9.40 -16.70
C LYS A 29 14.67 -8.79 -16.89
N HIS A 30 15.21 -8.12 -15.88
CA HIS A 30 16.41 -7.29 -16.02
C HIS A 30 17.64 -7.85 -15.31
N CYS A 31 17.47 -8.73 -14.32
CA CYS A 31 18.57 -9.29 -13.53
C CYS A 31 18.16 -10.64 -12.88
N SER A 32 17.92 -11.65 -13.71
CA SER A 32 17.48 -12.99 -13.26
C SER A 32 18.48 -13.66 -12.32
N ASP A 33 19.77 -13.35 -12.46
CA ASP A 33 20.84 -13.92 -11.64
C ASP A 33 20.66 -13.63 -10.14
N ILE A 34 20.06 -12.49 -9.77
CA ILE A 34 19.82 -12.11 -8.36
C ILE A 34 18.81 -13.04 -7.67
N ILE A 35 17.87 -13.56 -8.43
CA ILE A 35 16.75 -14.38 -7.93
C ILE A 35 16.90 -15.85 -8.31
N ASP A 36 18.03 -16.23 -8.87
CA ASP A 36 18.30 -17.60 -9.28
C ASP A 36 18.38 -18.53 -8.06
N GLU A 37 17.59 -19.59 -8.11
CA GLU A 37 17.55 -20.60 -7.06
C GLU A 37 18.86 -21.39 -7.00
N ASN A 38 19.54 -21.60 -8.14
CA ASN A 38 20.79 -22.36 -8.16
C ASN A 38 21.92 -21.58 -7.48
N LEU A 39 22.02 -20.28 -7.72
CA LEU A 39 22.94 -19.41 -7.00
C LEU A 39 22.67 -19.42 -5.49
N THR A 40 21.40 -19.37 -5.09
CA THR A 40 21.00 -19.45 -3.68
C THR A 40 21.43 -20.78 -3.06
N ARG A 41 21.12 -21.90 -3.74
CA ARG A 41 21.51 -23.25 -3.31
C ARG A 41 23.03 -23.40 -3.18
N LYS A 42 23.79 -22.88 -4.14
CA LYS A 42 25.26 -22.89 -4.08
C LYS A 42 25.78 -22.20 -2.82
N PHE A 43 25.27 -21.02 -2.46
CA PHE A 43 25.72 -20.32 -1.27
C PHE A 43 25.38 -21.08 0.03
N GLU A 44 24.22 -21.74 0.10
CA GLU A 44 23.88 -22.60 1.24
C GLU A 44 24.83 -23.80 1.35
N GLU A 45 25.15 -24.45 0.23
CA GLU A 45 26.14 -25.55 0.17
C GLU A 45 27.55 -25.07 0.59
N ASP A 46 27.97 -23.88 0.15
CA ASP A 46 29.24 -23.29 0.55
C ASP A 46 29.31 -23.04 2.07
N MET A 47 28.21 -22.57 2.68
CA MET A 47 28.12 -22.39 4.13
C MET A 47 28.19 -23.74 4.86
N GLU A 48 27.52 -24.77 4.35
CA GLU A 48 27.59 -26.12 4.91
C GLU A 48 29.01 -26.72 4.78
N ASN A 49 29.71 -26.45 3.68
CA ASN A 49 31.09 -26.87 3.49
C ASN A 49 32.05 -26.20 4.48
N ILE A 50 31.82 -24.93 4.83
CA ILE A 50 32.58 -24.24 5.90
C ILE A 50 32.30 -24.93 7.25
N GLN A 51 31.04 -25.18 7.58
CA GLN A 51 30.64 -25.82 8.83
C GLN A 51 31.25 -27.23 8.98
N ASN A 52 31.35 -27.97 7.87
CA ASN A 52 31.94 -29.31 7.81
C ASN A 52 33.46 -29.31 7.59
N LEU A 53 34.12 -28.15 7.65
CA LEU A 53 35.57 -27.98 7.46
C LEU A 53 36.11 -28.49 6.11
N LYS A 54 35.24 -28.55 5.08
CA LYS A 54 35.60 -28.94 3.71
C LYS A 54 36.21 -27.78 2.90
N THR A 55 35.93 -26.54 3.32
CA THR A 55 36.48 -25.32 2.72
C THR A 55 36.72 -24.27 3.81
N THR A 56 37.39 -23.17 3.45
CA THR A 56 37.62 -22.03 4.34
C THR A 56 36.67 -20.88 3.99
N SER A 57 36.39 -20.03 4.99
CA SER A 57 35.59 -18.82 4.79
C SER A 57 36.20 -17.89 3.74
N ASP A 58 37.52 -17.77 3.71
CA ASP A 58 38.22 -16.85 2.82
C ASP A 58 38.00 -17.24 1.34
N ASN A 59 38.10 -18.54 1.04
CA ASN A 59 37.86 -19.04 -0.31
C ASN A 59 36.43 -18.77 -0.77
N VAL A 60 35.44 -19.04 0.10
CA VAL A 60 34.02 -18.82 -0.20
C VAL A 60 33.72 -17.32 -0.37
N ILE A 61 34.29 -16.47 0.49
CA ILE A 61 34.10 -15.02 0.40
C ILE A 61 34.66 -14.47 -0.91
N ASP A 62 35.83 -14.92 -1.35
CA ASP A 62 36.44 -14.44 -2.58
C ASP A 62 35.65 -14.87 -3.83
N GLU A 63 35.12 -16.10 -3.84
CA GLU A 63 34.23 -16.56 -4.90
C GLU A 63 32.88 -15.81 -4.91
N ALA A 64 32.29 -15.59 -3.73
CA ALA A 64 31.06 -14.82 -3.57
C ALA A 64 31.23 -13.38 -4.05
N LYS A 65 32.36 -12.72 -3.70
CA LYS A 65 32.68 -11.37 -4.18
C LYS A 65 32.71 -11.32 -5.70
N LYS A 66 33.41 -12.25 -6.35
CA LYS A 66 33.49 -12.29 -7.81
C LYS A 66 32.10 -12.37 -8.44
N THR A 67 31.28 -13.29 -7.92
CA THR A 67 29.89 -13.49 -8.38
C THR A 67 29.04 -12.23 -8.18
N LEU A 68 29.12 -11.60 -7.00
CA LEU A 68 28.36 -10.39 -6.68
C LEU A 68 28.79 -9.17 -7.51
N VAL A 69 30.07 -9.05 -7.85
CA VAL A 69 30.58 -7.98 -8.72
C VAL A 69 29.98 -8.11 -10.12
N GLU A 70 30.00 -9.32 -10.70
CA GLU A 70 29.42 -9.56 -12.02
C GLU A 70 27.91 -9.25 -12.05
N ILE A 71 27.17 -9.67 -11.02
CA ILE A 71 25.75 -9.37 -10.87
C ILE A 71 25.51 -7.87 -10.70
N SER A 72 26.31 -7.21 -9.86
CA SER A 72 26.19 -5.77 -9.60
C SER A 72 26.42 -4.94 -10.87
N ASP A 73 27.37 -5.34 -11.72
CA ASP A 73 27.63 -4.68 -12.99
C ASP A 73 26.47 -4.85 -13.97
N LYS A 74 25.85 -6.03 -14.03
CA LYS A 74 24.64 -6.25 -14.84
C LYS A 74 23.47 -5.39 -14.33
N PHE A 75 23.24 -5.39 -13.02
CA PHE A 75 22.19 -4.59 -12.40
C PHE A 75 22.38 -3.10 -12.70
N LYS A 76 23.62 -2.60 -12.58
CA LYS A 76 23.95 -1.19 -12.84
C LYS A 76 23.69 -0.77 -14.29
N LYS A 77 23.90 -1.67 -15.26
CA LYS A 77 23.57 -1.40 -16.67
C LYS A 77 22.05 -1.25 -16.88
N GLU A 78 21.25 -1.96 -16.11
CA GLU A 78 19.78 -1.95 -16.18
C GLU A 78 19.11 -1.08 -15.10
N GLU A 79 19.88 -0.25 -14.39
CA GLU A 79 19.39 0.50 -13.22
C GLU A 79 18.18 1.38 -13.54
N TYR A 80 18.22 2.08 -14.68
CA TYR A 80 17.14 2.98 -15.09
C TYR A 80 15.81 2.26 -15.38
N PRO A 81 15.75 1.25 -16.27
CA PRO A 81 14.50 0.53 -16.51
C PRO A 81 13.97 -0.18 -15.26
N ILE A 82 14.86 -0.75 -14.43
CA ILE A 82 14.49 -1.32 -13.13
C ILE A 82 13.81 -0.26 -12.26
N GLY A 83 14.46 0.89 -12.06
CA GLY A 83 13.91 1.97 -11.25
C GLY A 83 12.55 2.47 -11.76
N LYS A 84 12.37 2.56 -13.08
CA LYS A 84 11.10 2.96 -13.70
C LYS A 84 9.98 1.94 -13.44
N ALA A 85 10.26 0.65 -13.59
CA ALA A 85 9.29 -0.42 -13.35
C ALA A 85 8.87 -0.49 -11.87
N LEU A 86 9.85 -0.39 -10.96
CA LEU A 86 9.59 -0.35 -9.52
C LEU A 86 8.76 0.87 -9.11
N LEU A 87 9.02 2.05 -9.70
CA LEU A 87 8.24 3.25 -9.44
C LEU A 87 6.77 3.08 -9.86
N ILE A 88 6.52 2.38 -10.97
CA ILE A 88 5.15 2.06 -11.42
C ILE A 88 4.47 1.12 -10.42
N GLY A 89 5.15 0.07 -9.97
CA GLY A 89 4.66 -0.86 -8.94
C GLY A 89 4.34 -0.17 -7.62
N MET A 90 5.17 0.79 -7.19
CA MET A 90 4.90 1.58 -5.97
C MET A 90 3.66 2.47 -6.14
N LYS A 91 3.51 3.13 -7.30
CA LYS A 91 2.36 3.99 -7.57
C LYS A 91 1.06 3.19 -7.71
N SER A 92 1.12 1.99 -8.28
CA SER A 92 -0.05 1.10 -8.40
C SER A 92 -0.49 0.61 -7.01
N GLU A 93 0.44 0.26 -6.13
CA GLU A 93 0.16 -0.07 -4.74
C GLU A 93 -0.50 1.09 -3.99
N GLU A 94 0.06 2.30 -4.10
CA GLU A 94 -0.53 3.49 -3.50
C GLU A 94 -1.90 3.81 -4.10
N TYR A 95 -2.10 3.58 -5.40
CA TYR A 95 -3.40 3.70 -6.05
C TYR A 95 -4.41 2.67 -5.53
N ASN A 96 -4.04 1.41 -5.40
CA ASN A 96 -4.93 0.35 -4.90
C ASN A 96 -5.32 0.60 -3.44
N LYS A 97 -4.36 0.98 -2.59
CA LYS A 97 -4.64 1.39 -1.21
C LYS A 97 -5.58 2.60 -1.15
N ARG A 98 -5.42 3.57 -2.06
CA ARG A 98 -6.35 4.70 -2.23
C ARG A 98 -7.73 4.30 -2.75
N ASN A 99 -7.97 3.06 -3.18
CA ASN A 99 -9.24 2.57 -3.70
C ASN A 99 -9.90 1.49 -2.83
N GLU A 100 -9.21 0.92 -1.84
CA GLU A 100 -9.80 -0.08 -0.92
C GLU A 100 -10.81 0.54 0.08
N GLU A 101 -10.65 1.81 0.47
CA GLU A 101 -11.55 2.50 1.43
C GLU A 101 -12.43 3.58 0.77
N VAL A 102 -13.26 3.18 -0.19
CA VAL A 102 -14.18 4.10 -0.88
C VAL A 102 -15.25 4.62 0.07
N LEU A 103 -15.27 5.93 0.31
CA LEU A 103 -16.33 6.60 1.06
C LEU A 103 -17.58 6.79 0.20
N PHE A 104 -17.43 7.41 -0.96
CA PHE A 104 -18.51 7.70 -1.92
C PHE A 104 -17.91 8.06 -3.28
N LYS A 105 -18.76 8.22 -4.31
CA LYS A 105 -18.34 8.65 -5.64
C LYS A 105 -18.18 10.17 -5.71
N CYS A 106 -17.12 10.62 -6.37
CA CYS A 106 -16.82 12.02 -6.59
C CYS A 106 -17.85 12.64 -7.52
N GLN A 107 -18.40 13.78 -7.12
CA GLN A 107 -19.49 14.44 -7.85
C GLN A 107 -18.99 15.17 -9.10
N LYS A 108 -17.69 15.46 -9.18
CA LYS A 108 -17.09 16.16 -10.33
C LYS A 108 -16.70 15.21 -11.46
N CYS A 109 -16.32 13.97 -11.17
CA CYS A 109 -15.77 13.06 -12.18
C CYS A 109 -16.14 11.57 -12.00
N GLY A 110 -16.97 11.22 -11.02
CA GLY A 110 -17.36 9.84 -10.74
C GLY A 110 -16.27 8.97 -10.09
N GLY A 111 -15.03 9.46 -9.93
CA GLY A 111 -13.94 8.73 -9.28
C GLY A 111 -14.21 8.42 -7.80
N ASN A 112 -13.48 7.48 -7.20
CA ASN A 112 -13.64 7.14 -5.78
C ASN A 112 -13.12 8.26 -4.86
N MET A 113 -13.90 8.64 -3.84
CA MET A 113 -13.46 9.53 -2.76
C MET A 113 -12.96 8.71 -1.58
N THR A 114 -11.72 8.93 -1.14
CA THR A 114 -11.10 8.16 -0.05
C THR A 114 -10.43 9.06 0.99
N ILE A 115 -10.27 8.56 2.22
CA ILE A 115 -9.65 9.32 3.31
C ILE A 115 -8.16 9.53 3.00
N ARG A 116 -7.71 10.77 3.14
CA ARG A 116 -6.32 11.19 3.02
C ARG A 116 -5.94 12.06 4.20
N LYS A 117 -4.64 12.11 4.50
CA LYS A 117 -4.07 12.97 5.53
C LYS A 117 -3.27 14.08 4.88
N GLY A 118 -3.59 15.32 5.21
CA GLY A 118 -2.84 16.50 4.78
C GLY A 118 -2.28 17.27 5.99
N PRO A 119 -1.57 18.38 5.75
CA PRO A 119 -1.01 19.22 6.83
C PRO A 119 -2.09 19.75 7.78
N TYR A 120 -3.30 19.99 7.29
CA TYR A 120 -4.44 20.50 8.05
C TYR A 120 -5.37 19.40 8.60
N GLY A 121 -4.93 18.13 8.58
CA GLY A 121 -5.72 16.99 9.05
C GLY A 121 -6.32 16.15 7.92
N ASN A 122 -7.34 15.35 8.27
CA ASN A 122 -7.92 14.38 7.35
C ASN A 122 -8.91 15.04 6.37
N PHE A 123 -8.93 14.55 5.13
CA PHE A 123 -9.87 14.98 4.10
C PHE A 123 -10.24 13.81 3.19
N ALA A 124 -11.42 13.84 2.59
CA ALA A 124 -11.78 12.95 1.50
C ALA A 124 -11.22 13.54 0.20
N GLY A 125 -10.36 12.83 -0.50
CA GLY A 125 -9.76 13.25 -1.76
C GLY A 125 -10.13 12.34 -2.92
N CYS A 126 -10.31 12.90 -4.12
CA CYS A 126 -10.61 12.12 -5.31
C CYS A 126 -9.40 11.27 -5.75
N SER A 127 -9.61 9.96 -5.93
CA SER A 127 -8.63 8.99 -6.47
C SER A 127 -8.05 9.40 -7.83
N ASN A 128 -8.80 10.16 -8.64
CA ASN A 128 -8.37 10.64 -9.97
C ASN A 128 -7.43 11.85 -9.92
N TYR A 129 -6.97 12.31 -8.76
CA TYR A 129 -5.90 13.32 -8.66
C TYR A 129 -4.63 12.86 -9.40
N PRO A 130 -3.97 13.72 -10.21
CA PRO A 130 -4.13 15.18 -10.31
C PRO A 130 -5.24 15.66 -11.27
N LYS A 131 -5.83 14.79 -12.09
CA LYS A 131 -6.89 15.15 -13.05
C LYS A 131 -8.16 15.68 -12.38
N CYS A 132 -8.42 15.28 -11.13
CA CYS A 132 -9.49 15.84 -10.31
C CYS A 132 -8.96 16.26 -8.93
N ASN A 133 -9.04 17.56 -8.63
CA ASN A 133 -8.60 18.16 -7.37
C ASN A 133 -9.73 18.27 -6.32
N ASN A 134 -10.85 17.57 -6.52
CA ASN A 134 -11.97 17.65 -5.59
C ASN A 134 -11.58 17.07 -4.22
N THR A 135 -11.79 17.85 -3.17
CA THR A 135 -11.52 17.47 -1.78
C THR A 135 -12.65 17.93 -0.88
N LEU A 136 -12.86 17.20 0.23
CA LEU A 136 -13.82 17.54 1.26
C LEU A 136 -13.15 17.37 2.64
N ARG A 137 -13.22 18.39 3.50
CA ARG A 137 -12.66 18.31 4.85
C ARG A 137 -13.39 17.24 5.67
N LEU A 138 -12.64 16.44 6.42
CA LEU A 138 -13.20 15.47 7.36
C LEU A 138 -12.89 15.91 8.80
N PRO A 139 -13.62 15.37 9.80
CA PRO A 139 -13.32 15.63 11.20
C PRO A 139 -11.86 15.29 11.56
N ALA A 140 -11.29 16.08 12.46
CA ALA A 140 -9.96 15.84 12.99
C ALA A 140 -9.91 14.60 13.89
N GLY A 141 -8.72 14.02 14.07
CA GLY A 141 -8.49 12.84 14.90
C GLY A 141 -8.46 11.52 14.12
N MET A 142 -8.49 10.40 14.83
CA MET A 142 -8.48 9.07 14.22
C MET A 142 -9.86 8.75 13.61
N LEU A 143 -9.87 8.42 12.31
CA LEU A 143 -11.08 8.04 11.58
C LEU A 143 -11.03 6.55 11.25
N THR A 144 -12.19 5.89 11.30
CA THR A 144 -12.35 4.51 10.82
C THR A 144 -13.58 4.43 9.92
N VAL A 145 -13.54 3.64 8.86
CA VAL A 145 -14.68 3.44 7.96
C VAL A 145 -15.46 2.22 8.45
N LYS A 146 -16.76 2.39 8.75
CA LYS A 146 -17.60 1.28 9.20
C LYS A 146 -19.06 1.49 8.87
N GLY A 147 -19.65 0.50 8.19
CA GLY A 147 -21.06 0.50 7.81
C GLY A 147 -21.37 1.46 6.65
N LYS A 148 -22.60 1.37 6.15
CA LYS A 148 -23.11 2.21 5.06
C LYS A 148 -24.16 3.20 5.55
N CYS A 149 -24.30 4.31 4.84
CA CYS A 149 -25.36 5.28 5.06
C CYS A 149 -26.70 4.73 4.57
N ASN A 150 -27.75 4.87 5.37
CA ASN A 150 -29.08 4.34 5.02
C ASN A 150 -29.78 5.21 3.96
N TYR A 151 -29.25 6.40 3.64
CA TYR A 151 -29.87 7.36 2.73
C TYR A 151 -29.17 7.47 1.37
N CYS A 152 -27.87 7.21 1.31
CA CYS A 152 -27.08 7.36 0.08
C CYS A 152 -26.04 6.25 -0.12
N GLU A 153 -26.09 5.21 0.72
CA GLU A 153 -25.21 4.03 0.70
C GLU A 153 -23.70 4.28 0.84
N ALA A 154 -23.28 5.55 0.91
CA ALA A 154 -21.91 5.95 1.18
C ALA A 154 -21.39 5.31 2.48
N ALA A 155 -20.11 4.94 2.51
CA ALA A 155 -19.50 4.41 3.71
C ALA A 155 -19.49 5.48 4.81
N LYS A 156 -19.93 5.10 6.00
CA LYS A 156 -19.92 5.97 7.19
C LYS A 156 -18.50 6.00 7.76
N ILE A 157 -18.10 7.18 8.23
CA ILE A 157 -16.87 7.35 9.01
C ILE A 157 -17.23 7.45 10.49
N ILE A 158 -16.46 6.77 11.34
CA ILE A 158 -16.53 6.93 12.79
C ILE A 158 -15.40 7.86 13.20
N ALA A 159 -15.76 8.99 13.79
CA ALA A 159 -14.83 9.98 14.33
C ALA A 159 -14.96 10.06 15.86
N THR A 160 -13.86 10.35 16.54
CA THR A 160 -13.87 10.62 17.99
C THR A 160 -14.02 12.12 18.21
N ILE A 161 -15.18 12.55 18.72
CA ILE A 161 -15.48 13.96 19.03
C ILE A 161 -15.81 14.03 20.52
N ASN A 162 -15.11 14.88 21.28
CA ASN A 162 -15.30 15.03 22.73
C ASN A 162 -15.30 13.68 23.49
N LYS A 163 -14.30 12.83 23.21
CA LYS A 163 -14.16 11.46 23.76
C LYS A 163 -15.29 10.48 23.41
N LYS A 164 -16.27 10.86 22.57
CA LYS A 164 -17.36 9.99 22.11
C LYS A 164 -17.14 9.59 20.65
N LYS A 165 -17.47 8.34 20.32
CA LYS A 165 -17.43 7.83 18.94
C LYS A 165 -18.73 8.19 18.24
N VAL A 166 -18.62 8.86 17.10
CA VAL A 166 -19.75 9.37 16.33
C VAL A 166 -19.65 8.87 14.89
N ALA A 167 -20.70 8.20 14.41
CA ALA A 167 -20.82 7.83 13.00
C ALA A 167 -21.38 9.01 12.18
N ILE A 168 -20.69 9.35 11.08
CA ILE A 168 -20.98 10.50 10.21
C ILE A 168 -21.00 10.03 8.75
N CYS A 169 -21.97 10.52 7.98
CA CYS A 169 -22.00 10.35 6.53
C CYS A 169 -21.12 11.42 5.83
N PRO A 170 -20.02 11.03 5.15
CA PRO A 170 -19.13 12.00 4.51
C PRO A 170 -19.69 12.53 3.19
N ASN A 171 -20.64 11.85 2.52
CA ASN A 171 -21.19 12.30 1.23
C ASN A 171 -21.94 13.64 1.37
N PRO A 172 -21.54 14.72 0.68
CA PRO A 172 -22.22 16.01 0.79
C PRO A 172 -23.60 16.04 0.11
N LEU A 173 -23.88 15.18 -0.86
CA LEU A 173 -25.20 15.06 -1.51
C LEU A 173 -26.13 14.06 -0.80
N CYS A 174 -25.83 13.70 0.45
CA CYS A 174 -26.68 12.79 1.20
C CYS A 174 -28.04 13.47 1.48
N PRO A 175 -29.18 12.83 1.12
CA PRO A 175 -30.52 13.41 1.34
C PRO A 175 -30.77 13.85 2.80
N SER A 176 -30.19 13.13 3.76
CA SER A 176 -30.29 13.45 5.19
C SER A 176 -29.62 14.77 5.61
N LYS A 177 -28.91 15.46 4.71
CA LYS A 177 -28.30 16.77 4.98
C LYS A 177 -29.19 17.96 4.60
N ASN A 178 -30.16 17.76 3.70
CA ASN A 178 -31.09 18.81 3.25
C ASN A 178 -32.40 18.84 4.08
N MET A 179 -32.65 17.81 4.88
CA MET A 179 -33.73 17.78 5.86
C MET A 179 -33.31 18.59 7.10
N ASN A 180 -33.51 19.91 7.05
CA ASN A 180 -33.24 20.83 8.15
C ASN A 180 -34.02 20.43 9.40
N ASN A 181 -33.34 19.86 10.40
CA ASN A 181 -33.61 20.19 11.79
C ASN A 181 -32.34 20.03 12.65
N LYS A 182 -32.12 21.01 13.52
CA LYS A 182 -30.99 21.13 14.44
C LYS A 182 -30.99 19.97 15.45
N SER A 183 -30.51 18.79 15.06
CA SER A 183 -30.00 17.76 15.99
C SER A 183 -29.37 16.61 15.20
N ASN A 184 -28.04 16.62 15.13
CA ASN A 184 -27.21 15.42 15.04
C ASN A 184 -27.54 14.39 13.93
N ASN A 185 -26.99 14.63 12.73
CA ASN A 185 -26.42 13.58 11.84
C ASN A 185 -25.23 12.82 12.51
N LYS A 186 -25.25 12.73 13.84
CA LYS A 186 -24.25 12.18 14.75
C LYS A 186 -24.94 11.07 15.53
N VAL A 187 -24.84 9.84 15.04
CA VAL A 187 -25.21 8.69 15.86
C VAL A 187 -24.06 8.46 16.83
N VAL A 188 -24.27 8.79 18.11
CA VAL A 188 -23.31 8.45 19.16
C VAL A 188 -23.42 6.96 19.39
N ILE A 189 -22.33 6.24 19.12
CA ILE A 189 -22.27 4.80 19.38
C ILE A 189 -21.87 4.65 20.86
N ASN A 190 -22.86 4.45 21.73
CA ASN A 190 -22.58 4.03 23.11
C ASN A 190 -22.28 2.53 23.12
N LYS A 191 -21.25 2.15 23.88
CA LYS A 191 -20.98 0.75 24.22
C LYS A 191 -22.01 0.26 25.23
#